data_AF-A0A9W9K927-F1
#
_entry.id   AF-A0A9W9K927-F1
#
_cell.length_a   1.000
_cell.length_b   1.000
_cell.length_c   1.000
_cell.angle_alpha   90.00
_cell.angle_beta   90.00
_cell.angle_gamma   90.00
#
_symmetry.space_group_name_H-M   'P 1'
#
loop_
_entity.id
_entity.type
_entity.pdbx_description
1 polymer ?
#
loop_
_entity_poly.entity_id
_entity_poly.type
_entity_poly.pdbx_seq_one_letter_code
_entity_poly.pdbx_strand_id
1 'polypeptide(L)'
;MTSNWSDEVVEHRGKAAQLLENALRTIQSQNSLHLLEPILILFTLDCTLSATGQWNTHLKRAHSVLQACGGPNSLIAPRQRSQVGMLLWWDATITLVSRRCPIFDRSYLEYCIRWEKLDEWSFFDLTGCPQELFVLLYNLSELAQQSEIASSMTWLTFNITPIIEAEEKLNQWQNKFVPLPQDQNLDISDEDLERQLHEQQDRYHCAEAWRCALILYIESVFKRDSSQRRSFSLTLMARKTLDHIRCCRRTSQTQKQLLLPIFLAGSETYDNDMRNFVKDYCLYWAEKSRYSMFSSVPMLLEEIWTTDQWWGAIIDSKRKASTQLLLG
;
A
#
# COMPACT_ATOMS: atom_id res chain seq x y z
N MET A 1 10.54 -34.32 -4.12
CA MET A 1 10.71 -33.56 -5.39
C MET A 1 10.70 -32.04 -5.18
N THR A 2 10.85 -31.52 -3.96
CA THR A 2 10.75 -30.08 -3.63
C THR A 2 12.09 -29.34 -3.53
N SER A 3 13.25 -30.02 -3.50
CA SER A 3 14.55 -29.33 -3.37
C SER A 3 15.01 -28.65 -4.66
N ASN A 4 14.79 -29.26 -5.83
CA ASN A 4 15.25 -28.70 -7.12
C ASN A 4 14.62 -27.34 -7.47
N TRP A 5 13.33 -27.16 -7.17
CA TRP A 5 12.60 -25.94 -7.51
C TRP A 5 13.06 -24.72 -6.70
N SER A 6 13.51 -24.93 -5.45
CA SER A 6 14.03 -23.86 -4.62
C SER A 6 15.40 -23.38 -5.13
N ASP A 7 16.26 -24.32 -5.54
CA ASP A 7 17.60 -24.02 -6.02
C ASP A 7 17.58 -23.32 -7.39
N GLU A 8 16.72 -23.77 -8.31
CA GLU A 8 16.52 -23.13 -9.62
C GLU A 8 15.99 -21.69 -9.48
N VAL A 9 15.04 -21.45 -8.58
CA VAL A 9 14.52 -20.09 -8.32
C VAL A 9 15.61 -19.17 -7.78
N VAL A 10 16.43 -19.66 -6.84
CA VAL A 10 17.56 -18.89 -6.29
C VAL A 10 18.59 -18.58 -7.37
N GLU A 11 18.94 -19.57 -8.21
CA GLU A 11 19.88 -19.41 -9.31
C GLU A 11 19.38 -18.39 -10.36
N HIS A 12 18.14 -18.55 -10.84
CA HIS A 12 17.56 -17.64 -11.83
C HIS A 12 17.38 -16.23 -11.28
N ARG A 13 16.95 -16.08 -10.03
CA ARG A 13 16.86 -14.78 -9.34
C ARG A 13 18.23 -14.11 -9.25
N GLY A 14 19.26 -14.87 -8.86
CA GLY A 14 20.64 -14.37 -8.78
C GLY A 14 21.17 -13.91 -10.12
N LYS A 15 20.99 -14.71 -11.18
CA LYS A 15 21.39 -14.35 -12.55
C LYS A 15 20.65 -13.12 -13.06
N ALA A 16 19.32 -13.05 -12.87
CA ALA A 16 18.51 -11.92 -13.29
C ALA A 16 18.94 -10.61 -12.58
N ALA A 17 19.20 -10.67 -11.27
CA ALA A 17 19.71 -9.54 -10.51
C ALA A 17 21.08 -9.09 -11.02
N GLN A 18 21.99 -10.02 -11.34
CA GLN A 18 23.31 -9.69 -11.88
C GLN A 18 23.22 -9.06 -13.27
N LEU A 19 22.36 -9.58 -14.16
CA LEU A 19 22.15 -9.02 -15.49
C LEU A 19 21.55 -7.61 -15.41
N LEU A 20 20.58 -7.41 -14.51
CA LEU A 20 20.00 -6.10 -14.26
C LEU A 20 21.06 -5.11 -13.75
N GLU A 21 21.90 -5.51 -12.78
CA GLU A 21 22.99 -4.67 -12.29
C GLU A 21 23.97 -4.26 -13.40
N ASN A 22 24.31 -5.18 -14.29
CA ASN A 22 25.17 -4.87 -15.44
C ASN A 22 24.49 -3.89 -16.39
N ALA A 23 23.20 -4.07 -16.69
CA ALA A 23 22.43 -3.17 -17.54
C ALA A 23 22.29 -1.77 -16.94
N LEU A 24 22.08 -1.68 -15.62
CA LEU A 24 21.99 -0.42 -14.88
C LEU A 24 23.30 0.38 -14.90
N ARG A 25 24.46 -0.26 -15.07
CA ARG A 25 25.75 0.44 -15.24
C ARG A 25 25.90 1.08 -16.62
N THR A 26 25.18 0.59 -17.61
CA THR A 26 25.25 1.05 -19.01
C THR A 26 24.11 1.99 -19.39
N ILE A 27 23.37 2.55 -18.42
CA ILE A 27 22.22 3.42 -18.68
C ILE A 27 22.63 4.57 -19.61
N GLN A 28 22.04 4.57 -20.80
CA GLN A 28 22.09 5.69 -21.75
C GLN A 28 20.77 6.45 -21.68
N SER A 29 20.85 7.77 -21.78
CA SER A 29 19.85 8.73 -21.29
C SER A 29 18.49 8.77 -21.99
N GLN A 30 18.24 7.96 -23.03
CA GLN A 30 16.99 8.08 -23.80
C GLN A 30 16.22 6.79 -24.03
N ASN A 31 16.77 5.60 -23.73
CA ASN A 31 16.09 4.35 -24.04
C ASN A 31 16.10 3.30 -22.91
N SER A 32 16.39 3.71 -21.68
CA SER A 32 16.57 2.76 -20.55
C SER A 32 15.28 2.47 -19.77
N LEU A 33 14.14 3.06 -20.13
CA LEU A 33 12.85 2.84 -19.44
C LEU A 33 12.36 1.38 -19.48
N HIS A 34 12.81 0.59 -20.46
CA HIS A 34 12.52 -0.85 -20.51
C HIS A 34 13.07 -1.61 -19.29
N LEU A 35 14.06 -1.05 -18.56
CA LEU A 35 14.61 -1.64 -17.34
C LEU A 35 13.64 -1.57 -16.14
N LEU A 36 12.53 -0.82 -16.23
CA LEU A 36 11.48 -0.84 -15.21
C LEU A 36 10.82 -2.22 -15.10
N GLU A 37 10.69 -2.94 -16.21
CA GLU A 37 10.06 -4.26 -16.24
C GLU A 37 10.79 -5.31 -15.40
N PRO A 38 12.10 -5.56 -15.61
CA PRO A 38 12.84 -6.50 -14.77
C PRO A 38 12.91 -6.06 -13.31
N ILE A 39 12.91 -4.74 -13.01
CA ILE A 39 12.84 -4.26 -11.62
C ILE A 39 11.50 -4.64 -10.99
N LEU A 40 10.38 -4.38 -11.66
CA LEU A 40 9.04 -4.74 -11.18
C LEU A 40 8.87 -6.26 -11.01
N ILE A 41 9.41 -7.06 -11.92
CA ILE A 41 9.38 -8.52 -11.85
C ILE A 41 10.16 -9.01 -10.63
N LEU A 42 11.39 -8.52 -10.43
CA LEU A 42 12.19 -8.89 -9.26
C LEU A 42 11.56 -8.40 -7.94
N PHE A 43 10.97 -7.22 -7.95
CA PHE A 43 10.22 -6.69 -6.81
C PHE A 43 9.06 -7.63 -6.45
N THR A 44 8.24 -7.99 -7.44
CA THR A 44 7.08 -8.88 -7.25
C THR A 44 7.52 -10.29 -6.84
N LEU A 45 8.60 -10.81 -7.41
CA LEU A 45 9.19 -12.08 -7.00
C LEU A 45 9.60 -12.03 -5.53
N ASP A 46 10.24 -10.97 -5.08
CA ASP A 46 10.61 -10.80 -3.68
C ASP A 46 9.38 -10.75 -2.77
N CYS A 47 8.26 -10.15 -3.21
CA CYS A 47 6.97 -10.18 -2.49
C CYS A 47 6.41 -11.60 -2.31
N THR A 48 6.71 -12.52 -3.24
CA THR A 48 6.32 -13.93 -3.10
C THR A 48 7.13 -14.66 -2.03
N LEU A 49 8.31 -14.14 -1.67
CA LEU A 49 9.21 -14.76 -0.71
C LEU A 49 9.01 -14.24 0.71
N SER A 50 8.78 -12.94 0.89
CA SER A 50 8.62 -12.32 2.21
C SER A 50 7.93 -10.95 2.16
N ALA A 51 7.28 -10.52 3.25
CA ALA A 51 6.94 -9.10 3.45
C ALA A 51 8.14 -8.24 3.84
N THR A 52 9.20 -8.86 4.36
CA THR A 52 10.43 -8.17 4.75
C THR A 52 11.47 -8.28 3.65
N GLY A 53 12.07 -7.15 3.26
CA GLY A 53 13.01 -7.13 2.15
C GLY A 53 13.82 -5.86 2.04
N GLN A 54 14.60 -5.79 0.95
CA GLN A 54 15.37 -4.61 0.56
C GLN A 54 14.63 -3.82 -0.52
N TRP A 55 13.35 -3.53 -0.27
CA TRP A 55 12.44 -2.84 -1.19
C TRP A 55 13.01 -1.49 -1.69
N ASN A 56 13.61 -0.72 -0.79
CA ASN A 56 14.24 0.56 -1.11
C ASN A 56 15.39 0.41 -2.12
N THR A 57 16.05 -0.74 -2.17
CA THR A 57 17.10 -0.98 -3.18
C THR A 57 16.48 -1.05 -4.57
N HIS A 58 15.37 -1.78 -4.73
CA HIS A 58 14.64 -1.84 -6.00
C HIS A 58 14.03 -0.49 -6.38
N LEU A 59 13.41 0.22 -5.43
CA LEU A 59 12.84 1.55 -5.65
C LEU A 59 13.92 2.57 -6.06
N LYS A 60 15.08 2.56 -5.39
CA LYS A 60 16.22 3.42 -5.77
C LYS A 60 16.73 3.12 -7.18
N ARG A 61 16.83 1.84 -7.57
CA ARG A 61 17.21 1.45 -8.94
C ARG A 61 16.21 2.00 -9.95
N ALA A 62 14.90 1.84 -9.71
CA ALA A 62 13.87 2.38 -10.59
C ALA A 62 13.94 3.90 -10.69
N HIS A 63 14.09 4.58 -9.55
CA HIS A 63 14.25 6.03 -9.51
C HIS A 63 15.48 6.49 -10.31
N SER A 64 16.62 5.82 -10.17
CA SER A 64 17.83 6.13 -10.96
C SER A 64 17.61 5.97 -12.47
N VAL A 65 16.89 4.94 -12.91
CA VAL A 65 16.52 4.76 -14.33
C VAL A 65 15.66 5.92 -14.82
N LEU A 66 14.64 6.30 -14.05
CA LEU A 66 13.72 7.37 -14.41
C LEU A 66 14.41 8.74 -14.49
N GLN A 67 15.26 9.05 -13.51
CA GLN A 67 16.04 10.29 -13.50
C GLN A 67 16.98 10.35 -14.71
N ALA A 68 17.66 9.25 -15.03
CA ALA A 68 18.55 9.18 -16.19
C ALA A 68 17.81 9.32 -17.54
N CYS A 69 16.53 8.96 -17.59
CA CYS A 69 15.69 9.09 -18.79
C CYS A 69 15.03 10.47 -18.95
N GLY A 70 15.25 11.41 -18.03
CA GLY A 70 14.68 12.77 -18.07
C GLY A 70 13.48 12.99 -17.17
N GLY A 71 13.26 12.12 -16.18
CA GLY A 71 12.25 12.30 -15.13
C GLY A 71 10.81 12.07 -15.62
N PRO A 72 9.80 12.64 -14.93
CA PRO A 72 8.38 12.38 -15.23
C PRO A 72 7.98 12.67 -16.68
N ASN A 73 8.56 13.72 -17.28
CA ASN A 73 8.24 14.12 -18.66
C ASN A 73 8.68 13.09 -19.73
N SER A 74 9.54 12.14 -19.36
CA SER A 74 9.95 11.04 -20.25
C SER A 74 8.91 9.92 -20.36
N LEU A 75 7.87 9.93 -19.51
CA LEU A 75 6.84 8.89 -19.44
C LEU A 75 5.74 9.12 -20.48
N ILE A 76 6.01 8.74 -21.73
CA ILE A 76 5.14 9.00 -22.87
C ILE A 76 4.04 7.94 -23.00
N ALA A 77 4.32 6.68 -22.70
CA ALA A 77 3.36 5.59 -22.89
C ALA A 77 2.52 5.31 -21.63
N PRO A 78 1.22 4.97 -21.76
CA PRO A 78 0.36 4.60 -20.62
C PRO A 78 0.94 3.48 -19.76
N ARG A 79 1.55 2.46 -20.40
CA ARG A 79 2.22 1.36 -19.70
C ARG A 79 3.36 1.82 -18.81
N GLN A 80 4.16 2.81 -19.24
CA GLN A 80 5.25 3.34 -18.42
C GLN A 80 4.69 4.09 -17.21
N ARG A 81 3.61 4.86 -17.40
CA ARG A 81 2.94 5.59 -16.33
C ARG A 81 2.29 4.66 -15.31
N SER A 82 1.65 3.56 -15.74
CA SER A 82 1.09 2.57 -14.81
C SER A 82 2.16 1.81 -14.01
N GLN A 83 3.29 1.48 -14.66
CA GLN A 83 4.46 0.91 -13.99
C GLN A 83 5.01 1.84 -12.90
N VAL A 84 5.13 3.14 -13.20
CA VAL A 84 5.53 4.15 -12.21
C VAL A 84 4.45 4.33 -11.14
N GLY A 85 3.17 4.26 -11.48
CA GLY A 85 2.05 4.25 -10.54
C GLY A 85 2.18 3.14 -9.49
N MET A 86 2.55 1.93 -9.92
CA MET A 86 2.79 0.81 -9.01
C MET A 86 4.04 1.01 -8.13
N LEU A 87 5.12 1.59 -8.67
CA LEU A 87 6.32 1.91 -7.89
C LEU A 87 6.04 2.98 -6.83
N LEU A 88 5.27 4.01 -7.19
CA LEU A 88 4.80 5.04 -6.26
C LEU A 88 3.94 4.45 -5.15
N TRP A 89 3.08 3.48 -5.47
CA TRP A 89 2.27 2.76 -4.49
C TRP A 89 3.14 2.05 -3.45
N TRP A 90 4.10 1.25 -3.89
CA TRP A 90 4.99 0.54 -3.00
C TRP A 90 5.86 1.50 -2.17
N ASP A 91 6.42 2.53 -2.80
CA ASP A 91 7.20 3.54 -2.10
C ASP A 91 6.39 4.22 -1.00
N ALA A 92 5.17 4.69 -1.32
CA ALA A 92 4.30 5.36 -0.36
C ALA A 92 3.84 4.44 0.77
N THR A 93 3.50 3.19 0.51
CA THR A 93 3.05 2.25 1.55
C THR A 93 4.21 1.84 2.49
N ILE A 94 5.39 1.56 1.95
CA ILE A 94 6.60 1.28 2.74
C ILE A 94 6.94 2.46 3.65
N THR A 95 6.87 3.67 3.11
CA THR A 95 7.30 4.89 3.80
C THR A 95 6.26 5.41 4.78
N LEU A 96 4.97 5.24 4.51
CA LEU A 96 3.88 5.45 5.46
C LEU A 96 4.10 4.56 6.69
N VAL A 97 4.27 3.26 6.49
CA VAL A 97 4.40 2.28 7.58
C VAL A 97 5.71 2.49 8.37
N SER A 98 6.80 2.83 7.69
CA SER A 98 8.10 3.06 8.34
C SER A 98 8.32 4.50 8.83
N ARG A 99 7.37 5.42 8.57
CA ARG A 99 7.42 6.85 8.85
C ARG A 99 8.71 7.51 8.31
N ARG A 100 8.99 7.27 7.03
CA ARG A 100 10.19 7.77 6.32
C ARG A 100 9.82 8.54 5.06
N CYS A 101 10.82 9.13 4.42
CA CYS A 101 10.65 9.82 3.14
C CYS A 101 10.35 8.81 2.04
N PRO A 102 9.35 9.08 1.17
CA PRO A 102 9.32 8.54 -0.19
C PRO A 102 10.67 8.70 -0.90
N ILE A 103 11.05 7.71 -1.69
CA ILE A 103 12.22 7.76 -2.58
C ILE A 103 11.90 8.58 -3.83
N PHE A 104 10.67 8.45 -4.34
CA PHE A 104 10.23 9.16 -5.52
C PHE A 104 9.87 10.61 -5.18
N ASP A 105 10.17 11.53 -6.10
CA ASP A 105 9.74 12.92 -5.96
C ASP A 105 8.23 13.04 -6.19
N ARG A 106 7.61 14.00 -5.49
CA ARG A 106 6.19 14.36 -5.66
C ARG A 106 5.79 14.64 -7.12
N SER A 107 6.75 15.10 -7.93
CA SER A 107 6.55 15.38 -9.36
C SER A 107 6.11 14.14 -10.15
N TYR A 108 6.54 12.92 -9.78
CA TYR A 108 6.07 11.68 -10.41
C TYR A 108 4.61 11.39 -10.08
N LEU A 109 4.21 11.60 -8.82
CA LEU A 109 2.83 11.44 -8.39
C LEU A 109 1.91 12.41 -9.14
N GLU A 110 2.25 13.70 -9.14
CA GLU A 110 1.48 14.74 -9.84
C GLU A 110 1.37 14.48 -11.35
N TYR A 111 2.44 13.94 -11.94
CA TYR A 111 2.44 13.54 -13.35
C TYR A 111 1.49 12.38 -13.60
N CYS A 112 1.56 11.30 -12.81
CA CYS A 112 0.69 10.14 -12.98
C CYS A 112 -0.80 10.48 -12.76
N ILE A 113 -1.11 11.30 -11.74
CA ILE A 113 -2.46 11.83 -11.47
C ILE A 113 -3.04 12.56 -12.68
N ARG A 114 -2.22 13.36 -13.36
CA ARG A 114 -2.68 14.12 -14.53
C ARG A 114 -3.11 13.21 -15.68
N TRP A 115 -2.39 12.09 -15.85
CA TRP A 115 -2.58 11.16 -16.97
C TRP A 115 -3.58 10.05 -16.68
N GLU A 116 -3.87 9.74 -15.43
CA GLU A 116 -4.84 8.69 -15.05
C GLU A 116 -6.20 8.85 -15.75
N LYS A 117 -6.69 10.08 -15.92
CA LYS A 117 -7.97 10.35 -16.59
C LYS A 117 -7.95 10.10 -18.11
N LEU A 118 -6.76 10.07 -18.69
CA LEU A 118 -6.53 9.93 -20.13
C LEU A 118 -6.08 8.51 -20.52
N ASP A 119 -5.49 7.79 -19.57
CA ASP A 119 -5.02 6.44 -19.75
C ASP A 119 -6.15 5.42 -19.45
N GLU A 120 -5.97 4.18 -19.89
CA GLU A 120 -6.90 3.06 -19.62
C GLU A 120 -6.67 2.38 -18.26
N TRP A 121 -5.96 3.03 -17.34
CA TRP A 121 -5.69 2.50 -16.00
C TRP A 121 -5.99 3.56 -14.94
N SER A 122 -6.38 3.10 -13.75
CA SER A 122 -6.54 3.95 -12.57
C SER A 122 -5.70 3.46 -11.38
N PHE A 123 -5.41 4.34 -10.42
CA PHE A 123 -4.80 3.92 -9.15
C PHE A 123 -5.67 2.90 -8.43
N PHE A 124 -7.00 3.03 -8.54
CA PHE A 124 -7.92 2.07 -7.97
C PHE A 124 -7.77 0.68 -8.61
N ASP A 125 -7.64 0.60 -9.93
CA ASP A 125 -7.49 -0.69 -10.62
C ASP A 125 -6.13 -1.34 -10.33
N LEU A 126 -5.09 -0.52 -10.13
CA LEU A 126 -3.75 -1.01 -9.76
C LEU A 126 -3.66 -1.46 -8.29
N THR A 127 -4.25 -0.71 -7.37
CA THR A 127 -3.94 -0.79 -5.93
C THR A 127 -5.14 -0.97 -5.02
N GLY A 128 -6.36 -0.91 -5.55
CA GLY A 128 -7.61 -0.84 -4.78
C GLY A 128 -7.82 0.50 -4.04
N CYS A 129 -6.87 1.43 -4.09
CA CYS A 129 -6.97 2.73 -3.44
C CYS A 129 -7.41 3.81 -4.46
N PRO A 130 -8.53 4.52 -4.21
CA PRO A 130 -8.93 5.64 -5.06
C PRO A 130 -7.82 6.71 -5.14
N GLN A 131 -7.66 7.32 -6.32
CA GLN A 131 -6.65 8.34 -6.59
C GLN A 131 -6.59 9.41 -5.48
N GLU A 132 -7.72 10.00 -5.10
CA GLU A 132 -7.75 11.07 -4.11
C GLU A 132 -7.27 10.61 -2.72
N LEU A 133 -7.58 9.37 -2.35
CA LEU A 133 -7.10 8.77 -1.10
C LEU A 133 -5.62 8.43 -1.19
N PHE A 134 -5.13 8.01 -2.36
CA PHE A 134 -3.71 7.78 -2.57
C PHE A 134 -2.88 9.06 -2.45
N VAL A 135 -3.38 10.21 -2.95
CA VAL A 135 -2.74 11.52 -2.73
C VAL A 135 -2.63 11.83 -1.23
N LEU A 136 -3.69 11.58 -0.47
CA LEU A 136 -3.70 11.79 0.97
C LEU A 136 -2.73 10.85 1.67
N LEU A 137 -2.68 9.57 1.29
CA LEU A 137 -1.71 8.60 1.80
C LEU A 137 -0.28 9.08 1.57
N TYR A 138 0.04 9.53 0.36
CA TYR A 138 1.37 10.05 0.03
C TYR A 138 1.71 11.27 0.89
N ASN A 139 0.81 12.24 1.03
CA ASN A 139 1.03 13.41 1.90
C ASN A 139 1.26 12.97 3.36
N LEU A 140 0.49 12.00 3.86
CA LEU A 140 0.65 11.49 5.22
C LEU A 140 2.00 10.80 5.42
N SER A 141 2.55 10.14 4.40
CA SER A 141 3.89 9.55 4.46
C SER A 141 4.99 10.62 4.63
N GLU A 142 4.92 11.73 3.86
CA GLU A 142 5.83 12.86 3.98
C GLU A 142 5.71 13.53 5.37
N LEU A 143 4.48 13.79 5.81
CA LEU A 143 4.20 14.41 7.10
C LEU A 143 4.64 13.53 8.28
N ALA A 144 4.50 12.21 8.17
CA ALA A 144 4.95 11.28 9.21
C ALA A 144 6.47 11.36 9.42
N GLN A 145 7.24 11.43 8.34
CA GLN A 145 8.68 11.64 8.43
C GLN A 145 9.02 12.99 9.08
N GLN A 146 8.35 14.07 8.67
CA GLN A 146 8.58 15.40 9.23
C GLN A 146 8.26 15.44 10.73
N SER A 147 7.19 14.77 11.15
CA SER A 147 6.84 14.59 12.56
C SER A 147 7.93 13.86 13.32
N GLU A 148 8.46 12.75 12.78
CA GLU A 148 9.58 12.00 13.41
C GLU A 148 10.84 12.87 13.56
N ILE A 149 11.19 13.66 12.53
CA ILE A 149 12.33 14.58 12.58
C ILE A 149 12.11 15.62 13.68
N ALA A 150 10.94 16.26 13.72
CA ALA A 150 10.61 17.26 14.73
C ALA A 150 10.63 16.67 16.15
N SER A 151 10.05 15.48 16.35
CA SER A 151 10.10 14.77 17.64
C SER A 151 11.52 14.43 18.11
N SER A 152 12.47 14.28 17.19
CA SER A 152 13.89 14.05 17.51
C SER A 152 14.66 15.33 17.86
N MET A 153 14.08 16.53 17.64
CA MET A 153 14.72 17.82 17.81
C MET A 153 14.11 18.60 18.98
N THR A 154 14.93 19.02 19.94
CA THR A 154 14.47 19.70 21.17
C THR A 154 13.73 21.03 20.93
N TRP A 155 14.08 21.76 19.87
CA TRP A 155 13.61 23.13 19.63
C TRP A 155 12.73 23.27 18.38
N LEU A 156 12.31 22.16 17.78
CA LEU A 156 11.46 22.16 16.59
C LEU A 156 10.07 21.63 16.93
N THR A 157 9.05 22.46 16.74
CA THR A 157 7.66 22.03 16.87
C THR A 157 7.12 21.64 15.50
N PHE A 158 6.52 20.45 15.41
CA PHE A 158 5.82 20.02 14.20
C PHE A 158 4.52 20.81 14.02
N ASN A 159 4.31 21.39 12.84
CA ASN A 159 3.04 22.04 12.50
C ASN A 159 1.98 20.98 12.20
N ILE A 160 0.96 20.86 13.06
CA ILE A 160 -0.11 19.88 12.92
C ILE A 160 -1.22 20.29 11.93
N THR A 161 -1.25 21.55 11.47
CA THR A 161 -2.33 22.05 10.58
C THR A 161 -2.53 21.19 9.33
N PRO A 162 -1.49 20.75 8.60
CA PRO A 162 -1.68 19.87 7.43
C PRO A 162 -2.34 18.52 7.76
N ILE A 163 -2.18 18.02 8.99
CA ILE A 163 -2.83 16.78 9.45
C ILE A 163 -4.32 17.01 9.68
N ILE A 164 -4.68 18.13 10.31
CA ILE A 164 -6.07 18.52 10.53
C ILE A 164 -6.79 18.69 9.19
N GLU A 165 -6.16 19.37 8.23
CA GLU A 165 -6.71 19.53 6.87
C GLU A 165 -6.86 18.19 6.14
N ALA A 166 -5.89 17.29 6.27
CA ALA A 166 -5.96 15.96 5.66
C ALA A 166 -7.10 15.12 6.26
N GLU A 167 -7.28 15.17 7.58
CA GLU A 167 -8.37 14.51 8.27
C GLU A 167 -9.73 15.08 7.87
N GLU A 168 -9.86 16.41 7.78
CA GLU A 168 -11.09 17.06 7.31
C GLU A 168 -11.44 16.60 5.88
N LYS A 169 -10.45 16.57 4.98
CA LYS A 169 -10.62 16.04 3.63
C LYS A 169 -11.09 14.59 3.63
N LEU A 170 -10.54 13.73 4.49
CA LEU A 170 -10.97 12.32 4.61
C LEU A 170 -12.39 12.18 5.17
N ASN A 171 -12.81 13.08 6.07
CA ASN A 171 -14.16 13.09 6.63
C ASN A 171 -15.20 13.60 5.65
N GLN A 172 -14.85 14.58 4.80
CA GLN A 172 -15.72 15.17 3.79
C GLN A 172 -15.67 14.43 2.44
N TRP A 173 -14.71 13.51 2.26
CA TRP A 173 -14.56 12.75 1.03
C TRP A 173 -15.81 11.91 0.75
N GLN A 174 -16.27 11.97 -0.50
CA GLN A 174 -17.44 11.23 -0.97
C GLN A 174 -17.00 10.09 -1.87
N ASN A 175 -17.52 8.90 -1.57
CA ASN A 175 -17.24 7.72 -2.34
C ASN A 175 -17.94 7.77 -3.69
N LYS A 176 -17.18 7.68 -4.78
CA LYS A 176 -17.74 7.73 -6.15
C LYS A 176 -18.36 6.40 -6.59
N PHE A 177 -18.09 5.31 -5.88
CA PHE A 177 -18.65 4.00 -6.18
C PHE A 177 -20.04 3.79 -5.57
N VAL A 178 -20.78 4.87 -5.26
CA VAL A 178 -22.15 4.78 -4.71
C VAL A 178 -22.97 3.85 -5.60
N PRO A 179 -23.67 2.85 -5.03
CA PRO A 179 -24.64 2.05 -5.76
C PRO A 179 -25.70 2.97 -6.35
N LEU A 180 -25.72 3.09 -7.68
CA LEU A 180 -26.78 3.84 -8.34
C LEU A 180 -28.01 2.92 -8.43
N PRO A 181 -29.21 3.38 -8.05
CA PRO A 181 -30.42 2.72 -8.48
C PRO A 181 -30.47 2.84 -10.01
N GLN A 182 -30.29 1.72 -10.72
CA GLN A 182 -30.42 1.75 -12.17
C GLN A 182 -31.90 1.61 -12.53
N ASP A 183 -32.48 2.74 -12.98
CA ASP A 183 -33.56 2.72 -13.96
C ASP A 183 -32.94 2.55 -15.36
N GLN A 184 -33.46 1.58 -16.13
CA GLN A 184 -33.38 1.48 -17.59
C GLN A 184 -32.06 0.98 -18.24
N ASN A 185 -31.97 -0.35 -18.42
CA ASN A 185 -31.49 -0.98 -19.65
C ASN A 185 -32.08 -2.40 -19.75
N LEU A 186 -32.95 -2.64 -20.73
CA LEU A 186 -33.86 -3.80 -20.81
C LEU A 186 -33.24 -5.08 -21.40
N ASP A 187 -31.92 -5.14 -21.63
CA ASP A 187 -31.25 -6.27 -22.33
C ASP A 187 -30.11 -6.94 -21.53
N ILE A 188 -30.00 -6.68 -20.21
CA ILE A 188 -28.99 -7.31 -19.36
C ILE A 188 -29.65 -8.48 -18.61
N SER A 189 -28.99 -9.64 -18.56
CA SER A 189 -29.48 -10.80 -17.79
C SER A 189 -29.46 -10.50 -16.29
N ASP A 190 -30.38 -11.10 -15.52
CA ASP A 190 -30.40 -10.96 -14.06
C ASP A 190 -29.07 -11.36 -13.41
N GLU A 191 -28.39 -12.37 -13.95
CA GLU A 191 -27.07 -12.83 -13.48
C GLU A 191 -25.97 -11.78 -13.70
N ASP A 192 -25.98 -11.10 -14.84
CA ASP A 192 -25.00 -10.05 -15.14
C ASP A 192 -25.27 -8.79 -14.31
N LEU A 193 -26.54 -8.46 -14.06
CA LEU A 193 -26.94 -7.38 -13.16
C LEU A 193 -26.48 -7.67 -11.72
N GLU A 194 -26.67 -8.89 -11.23
CA GLU A 194 -26.19 -9.32 -9.92
C GLU A 194 -24.66 -9.24 -9.83
N ARG A 195 -23.93 -9.66 -10.87
CA ARG A 195 -22.47 -9.56 -10.92
C ARG A 195 -22.01 -8.10 -10.83
N GLN A 196 -22.61 -7.20 -11.62
CA GLN A 196 -22.28 -5.77 -11.62
C GLN A 196 -22.58 -5.12 -10.26
N LEU A 197 -23.73 -5.42 -9.67
CA LEU A 197 -24.09 -4.93 -8.33
C LEU A 197 -23.03 -5.32 -7.31
N HIS A 198 -22.65 -6.60 -7.30
CA HIS A 198 -21.66 -7.07 -6.34
C HIS A 198 -20.25 -6.49 -6.58
N GLU A 199 -19.84 -6.31 -7.83
CA GLU A 199 -18.57 -5.64 -8.15
C GLU A 199 -18.59 -4.18 -7.67
N GLN A 200 -19.69 -3.47 -7.85
CA GLN A 200 -19.86 -2.10 -7.37
C GLN A 200 -19.80 -2.03 -5.83
N GLN A 201 -20.46 -2.97 -5.13
CA GLN A 201 -20.41 -3.06 -3.66
C GLN A 201 -18.98 -3.35 -3.15
N ASP A 202 -18.26 -4.27 -3.79
CA ASP A 202 -16.86 -4.56 -3.44
C ASP A 202 -15.99 -3.31 -3.60
N ARG A 203 -16.16 -2.54 -4.68
CA ARG A 203 -15.41 -1.30 -4.91
C ARG A 203 -15.74 -0.22 -3.90
N TYR A 204 -17.03 -0.04 -3.60
CA TYR A 204 -17.49 0.90 -2.58
C TYR A 204 -16.85 0.61 -1.22
N HIS A 205 -16.97 -0.62 -0.76
CA HIS A 205 -16.45 -1.02 0.55
C HIS A 205 -14.92 -1.04 0.61
N CYS A 206 -14.25 -1.39 -0.49
CA CYS A 206 -12.79 -1.27 -0.57
C CYS A 206 -12.33 0.19 -0.40
N ALA A 207 -12.98 1.12 -1.09
CA ALA A 207 -12.66 2.54 -0.99
C ALA A 207 -12.96 3.11 0.41
N GLU A 208 -14.08 2.73 1.03
CA GLU A 208 -14.37 3.11 2.42
C GLU A 208 -13.39 2.52 3.43
N ALA A 209 -12.93 1.28 3.22
CA ALA A 209 -11.91 0.66 4.06
C ALA A 209 -10.60 1.46 4.01
N TRP A 210 -10.17 1.90 2.83
CA TRP A 210 -9.02 2.79 2.68
C TRP A 210 -9.21 4.12 3.41
N ARG A 211 -10.37 4.76 3.24
CA ARG A 211 -10.67 6.03 3.93
C ARG A 211 -10.61 5.89 5.45
N CYS A 212 -11.25 4.85 6.00
CA CYS A 212 -11.23 4.58 7.43
C CYS A 212 -9.81 4.25 7.93
N ALA A 213 -9.03 3.49 7.16
CA ALA A 213 -7.66 3.14 7.51
C ALA A 213 -6.73 4.36 7.54
N LEU A 214 -6.91 5.33 6.64
CA LEU A 214 -6.13 6.57 6.65
C LEU A 214 -6.45 7.44 7.86
N ILE A 215 -7.73 7.54 8.26
CA ILE A 215 -8.10 8.25 9.49
C ILE A 215 -7.55 7.50 10.72
N LEU A 216 -7.63 6.16 10.74
CA LEU A 216 -7.02 5.34 11.78
C LEU A 216 -5.52 5.58 11.89
N TYR A 217 -4.82 5.69 10.76
CA TYR A 217 -3.40 6.04 10.72
C TYR A 217 -3.14 7.41 11.35
N ILE A 218 -3.96 8.43 11.01
CA ILE A 218 -3.83 9.77 11.58
C ILE A 218 -3.93 9.73 13.11
N GLU A 219 -4.97 9.08 13.62
CA GLU A 219 -5.20 8.90 15.06
C GLU A 219 -4.03 8.16 15.72
N SER A 220 -3.53 7.10 15.08
CA SER A 220 -2.50 6.25 15.65
C SER A 220 -1.11 6.89 15.66
N VAL A 221 -0.77 7.70 14.66
CA VAL A 221 0.60 8.20 14.45
C VAL A 221 0.75 9.63 14.97
N PHE A 222 -0.21 10.52 14.71
CA PHE A 222 -0.07 11.94 15.02
C PHE A 222 -0.78 12.38 16.29
N LYS A 223 -1.81 11.64 16.73
CA LYS A 223 -2.66 12.03 17.87
C LYS A 223 -2.54 11.13 19.10
N ARG A 224 -1.73 10.06 19.01
CA ARG A 224 -1.52 9.15 20.14
C ARG A 224 -0.81 9.92 21.26
N ASP A 225 -1.50 10.11 22.38
CA ASP A 225 -0.93 10.74 23.56
C ASP A 225 0.06 9.79 24.27
N SER A 226 1.04 10.39 24.93
CA SER A 226 2.05 9.76 25.79
C SER A 226 1.45 8.92 26.94
N SER A 227 0.19 9.14 27.28
CA SER A 227 -0.54 8.48 28.37
C SER A 227 -0.90 7.00 28.11
N GLN A 228 -0.47 6.41 26.99
CA GLN A 228 -0.63 5.01 26.57
C GLN A 228 -2.08 4.48 26.49
N ARG A 229 -3.09 5.23 26.93
CA ARG A 229 -4.50 4.84 26.78
C ARG A 229 -4.93 5.04 25.33
N ARG A 230 -5.33 3.95 24.67
CA ARG A 230 -5.89 4.02 23.31
C ARG A 230 -7.19 4.83 23.33
N SER A 231 -7.30 5.75 22.39
CA SER A 231 -8.51 6.54 22.16
C SER A 231 -9.66 5.65 21.68
N PHE A 232 -10.89 5.96 22.10
CA PHE A 232 -12.10 5.34 21.54
C PHE A 232 -12.17 5.53 20.01
N SER A 233 -11.62 6.63 19.49
CA SER A 233 -11.51 6.90 18.05
C SER A 233 -10.75 5.79 17.31
N LEU A 234 -9.62 5.31 17.86
CA LEU A 234 -8.85 4.20 17.29
C LEU A 234 -9.69 2.92 17.19
N THR A 235 -10.40 2.58 18.28
CA THR A 235 -11.24 1.38 18.32
C THR A 235 -12.39 1.47 17.32
N LEU A 236 -13.04 2.63 17.23
CA LEU A 236 -14.11 2.89 16.28
C LEU A 236 -13.62 2.76 14.83
N MET A 237 -12.48 3.37 14.49
CA MET A 237 -11.96 3.36 13.12
C MET A 237 -11.37 2.00 12.73
N ALA A 238 -10.75 1.28 13.66
CA ALA A 238 -10.35 -0.11 13.44
C ALA A 238 -11.59 -0.98 13.13
N ARG A 239 -12.68 -0.81 13.88
CA ARG A 239 -13.94 -1.50 13.62
C ARG A 239 -14.54 -1.19 12.25
N LYS A 240 -14.72 0.09 11.93
CA LYS A 240 -15.26 0.50 10.62
C LYS A 240 -14.42 -0.03 9.47
N THR A 241 -13.09 0.02 9.59
CA THR A 241 -12.16 -0.49 8.57
C THR A 241 -12.40 -1.98 8.33
N LEU A 242 -12.41 -2.80 9.40
CA LEU A 242 -12.60 -4.25 9.29
C LEU A 242 -14.01 -4.62 8.81
N ASP A 243 -15.04 -3.89 9.23
CA ASP A 243 -16.42 -4.13 8.78
C ASP A 243 -16.57 -3.85 7.27
N HIS A 244 -15.97 -2.78 6.75
CA HIS A 244 -15.93 -2.56 5.30
C HIS A 244 -15.19 -3.67 4.54
N ILE A 245 -14.05 -4.15 5.06
CA ILE A 245 -13.31 -5.24 4.42
C ILE A 245 -14.11 -6.55 4.41
N ARG A 246 -14.92 -6.80 5.45
CA ARG A 246 -15.85 -7.95 5.52
C ARG A 246 -16.94 -7.89 4.46
N CYS A 247 -17.42 -6.70 4.11
CA CYS A 247 -18.43 -6.53 3.08
C CYS A 247 -17.90 -6.76 1.66
N CYS A 248 -16.59 -6.67 1.45
CA CYS A 248 -15.99 -7.11 0.19
C CYS A 248 -16.05 -8.64 0.11
N ARG A 249 -16.51 -9.19 -1.02
CA ARG A 249 -16.55 -10.64 -1.24
C ARG A 249 -15.14 -11.21 -1.23
N ARG A 250 -14.98 -12.34 -0.53
CA ARG A 250 -13.72 -13.07 -0.43
C ARG A 250 -13.17 -13.56 -1.77
N THR A 251 -14.03 -13.78 -2.76
CA THR A 251 -13.62 -14.19 -4.11
C THR A 251 -13.05 -13.03 -4.94
N SER A 252 -13.39 -11.78 -4.60
CA SER A 252 -13.04 -10.57 -5.35
C SER A 252 -11.55 -10.22 -5.21
N GLN A 253 -10.90 -9.89 -6.33
CA GLN A 253 -9.52 -9.38 -6.30
C GLN A 253 -9.42 -8.01 -5.62
N THR A 254 -10.50 -7.25 -5.56
CA THR A 254 -10.57 -5.98 -4.84
C THR A 254 -10.30 -6.17 -3.35
N GLN A 255 -10.82 -7.25 -2.76
CA GLN A 255 -10.58 -7.53 -1.34
C GLN A 255 -9.08 -7.77 -1.07
N LYS A 256 -8.36 -8.45 -1.97
CA LYS A 256 -6.91 -8.76 -1.84
C LYS A 256 -6.06 -7.51 -1.57
N GLN A 257 -6.46 -6.38 -2.14
CA GLN A 257 -5.72 -5.11 -2.09
C GLN A 257 -5.76 -4.43 -0.70
N LEU A 258 -6.50 -4.99 0.27
CA LEU A 258 -6.74 -4.38 1.57
C LEU A 258 -5.76 -4.84 2.67
N LEU A 259 -4.56 -5.35 2.30
CA LEU A 259 -3.59 -5.86 3.27
C LEU A 259 -3.11 -4.79 4.27
N LEU A 260 -2.85 -3.56 3.81
CA LEU A 260 -2.47 -2.46 4.69
C LEU A 260 -3.62 -2.01 5.62
N PRO A 261 -4.85 -1.78 5.12
CA PRO A 261 -6.01 -1.57 5.98
C PRO A 261 -6.22 -2.68 7.03
N ILE A 262 -6.05 -3.95 6.63
CA ILE A 262 -6.08 -5.11 7.55
C ILE A 262 -5.00 -4.99 8.62
N PHE A 263 -3.76 -4.68 8.23
CA PHE A 263 -2.66 -4.56 9.18
C PHE A 263 -2.90 -3.42 10.19
N LEU A 264 -3.28 -2.22 9.71
CA LEU A 264 -3.50 -1.06 10.58
C LEU A 264 -4.64 -1.33 11.56
N ALA A 265 -5.80 -1.80 11.08
CA ALA A 265 -6.94 -2.08 11.94
C ALA A 265 -6.72 -3.29 12.85
N GLY A 266 -6.05 -4.33 12.35
CA GLY A 266 -5.67 -5.52 13.12
C GLY A 266 -4.71 -5.20 14.26
N SER A 267 -3.79 -4.25 14.05
CA SER A 267 -2.86 -3.78 15.08
C SER A 267 -3.57 -3.06 16.23
N GLU A 268 -4.67 -2.38 15.92
CA GLU A 268 -5.40 -1.55 16.87
C GLU A 268 -6.59 -2.26 17.56
N THR A 269 -6.92 -3.50 17.18
CA THR A 269 -8.02 -4.26 17.80
C THR A 269 -7.59 -5.20 18.94
N TYR A 270 -8.45 -5.29 19.96
CA TYR A 270 -8.36 -6.27 21.06
C TYR A 270 -9.47 -7.31 21.02
N ASP A 271 -10.48 -7.10 20.17
CA ASP A 271 -11.60 -8.01 20.07
C ASP A 271 -11.17 -9.30 19.37
N ASN A 272 -11.40 -10.44 20.02
CA ASN A 272 -10.93 -11.74 19.52
C ASN A 272 -11.61 -12.11 18.19
N ASP A 273 -12.87 -11.76 17.98
CA ASP A 273 -13.58 -12.05 16.73
C ASP A 273 -12.99 -11.24 15.57
N MET A 274 -12.60 -9.99 15.83
CA MET A 274 -11.88 -9.15 14.87
C MET A 274 -10.48 -9.68 14.58
N ARG A 275 -9.74 -10.12 15.61
CA ARG A 275 -8.40 -10.74 15.42
C ARG A 275 -8.49 -12.02 14.60
N ASN A 276 -9.49 -12.87 14.87
CA ASN A 276 -9.75 -14.09 14.11
C ASN A 276 -10.07 -13.76 12.64
N PHE A 277 -10.93 -12.77 12.39
CA PHE A 277 -11.20 -12.31 11.04
C PHE A 277 -9.92 -11.87 10.29
N VAL A 278 -9.04 -11.11 10.95
CA VAL A 278 -7.78 -10.65 10.35
C VAL A 278 -6.86 -11.84 10.02
N LYS A 279 -6.76 -12.83 10.91
CA LYS A 279 -6.01 -14.07 10.65
C LYS A 279 -6.59 -14.82 9.45
N ASP A 280 -7.91 -15.02 9.42
CA ASP A 280 -8.60 -15.75 8.36
C ASP A 280 -8.44 -15.08 7.00
N TYR A 281 -8.51 -13.74 6.96
CA TYR A 281 -8.22 -12.95 5.77
C TYR A 281 -6.81 -13.24 5.25
N CYS A 282 -5.81 -13.18 6.14
CA CYS A 282 -4.41 -13.36 5.77
C CYS A 282 -4.13 -14.79 5.31
N LEU A 283 -4.65 -15.80 6.03
CA LEU A 283 -4.52 -17.20 5.65
C LEU A 283 -5.10 -17.47 4.26
N TYR A 284 -6.32 -16.96 3.99
CA TYR A 284 -6.95 -17.13 2.69
C TYR A 284 -6.11 -16.58 1.55
N TRP A 285 -5.66 -15.33 1.67
CA TRP A 285 -4.93 -14.67 0.60
C TRP A 285 -3.51 -15.19 0.46
N ALA A 286 -2.89 -15.67 1.54
CA ALA A 286 -1.63 -16.41 1.47
C ALA A 286 -1.77 -17.68 0.60
N GLU A 287 -2.81 -18.49 0.85
CA GLU A 287 -3.08 -19.71 0.09
C GLU A 287 -3.42 -19.42 -1.37
N LYS A 288 -4.31 -18.44 -1.60
CA LYS A 288 -4.85 -18.12 -2.92
C LYS A 288 -3.88 -17.37 -3.82
N SER A 289 -3.14 -16.39 -3.28
CA SER A 289 -2.27 -15.52 -4.08
C SER A 289 -0.82 -15.97 -4.15
N ARG A 290 -0.38 -16.85 -3.24
CA ARG A 290 1.03 -17.24 -3.07
C ARG A 290 1.97 -16.07 -2.74
N TYR A 291 1.43 -14.92 -2.35
CA TYR A 291 2.23 -13.83 -1.81
C TYR A 291 2.49 -14.08 -0.32
N SER A 292 3.75 -14.37 0.03
CA SER A 292 4.16 -14.62 1.42
C SER A 292 3.98 -13.42 2.34
N MET A 293 3.68 -12.23 1.79
CA MET A 293 3.32 -11.07 2.60
C MET A 293 2.10 -11.34 3.48
N PHE A 294 1.08 -12.02 2.94
CA PHE A 294 -0.11 -12.40 3.71
C PHE A 294 0.20 -13.42 4.81
N SER A 295 1.24 -14.26 4.65
CA SER A 295 1.70 -15.15 5.72
C SER A 295 2.51 -14.41 6.79
N SER A 296 3.18 -13.32 6.41
CA SER A 296 4.09 -12.57 7.28
C SER A 296 3.35 -11.61 8.23
N VAL A 297 2.24 -11.02 7.76
CA VAL A 297 1.45 -10.05 8.54
C VAL A 297 0.88 -10.61 9.84
N PRO A 298 0.27 -11.81 9.86
CA PRO A 298 -0.21 -12.42 11.11
C PRO A 298 0.89 -12.58 12.16
N MET A 299 2.11 -12.95 11.76
CA MET A 299 3.23 -13.08 12.71
C MET A 299 3.57 -11.75 13.38
N LEU A 300 3.53 -10.66 12.62
CA LEU A 300 3.74 -9.31 13.15
C LEU A 300 2.59 -8.88 14.08
N LEU A 301 1.35 -9.19 13.72
CA LEU A 301 0.17 -8.90 14.53
C LEU A 301 0.17 -9.68 15.85
N GLU A 302 0.60 -10.94 15.85
CA GLU A 302 0.76 -11.71 17.08
C GLU A 302 1.79 -11.08 18.02
N GLU A 303 2.91 -10.60 17.49
CA GLU A 303 3.90 -9.86 18.28
C GLU A 303 3.31 -8.58 18.88
N ILE A 304 2.53 -7.82 18.09
CA ILE A 304 1.81 -6.63 18.58
C ILE A 304 0.82 -7.00 19.70
N TRP A 305 0.03 -8.04 19.51
CA TRP A 305 -1.00 -8.46 20.47
C TRP A 305 -0.43 -9.06 21.76
N THR A 306 0.70 -9.76 21.67
CA THR A 306 1.36 -10.41 22.82
C THR A 306 2.18 -9.44 23.65
N THR A 307 2.85 -8.48 23.01
CA THR A 307 3.68 -7.47 23.69
C THR A 307 2.89 -6.25 24.13
N ASP A 308 1.67 -6.08 23.61
CA ASP A 308 0.82 -4.89 23.76
C ASP A 308 1.55 -3.57 23.36
N GLN A 309 2.56 -3.68 22.50
CA GLN A 309 3.29 -2.53 21.99
C GLN A 309 2.56 -1.90 20.81
N TRP A 310 2.73 -0.59 20.67
CA TRP A 310 2.29 0.10 19.45
C TRP A 310 3.04 -0.45 18.24
N TRP A 311 2.31 -0.76 17.16
CA TRP A 311 2.86 -1.34 15.93
C TRP A 311 4.05 -0.55 15.39
N GLY A 312 4.04 0.79 15.54
CA GLY A 312 5.13 1.63 15.08
C GLY A 312 6.47 1.30 15.74
N ALA A 313 6.47 0.97 17.03
CA ALA A 313 7.67 0.62 17.78
C ALA A 313 8.25 -0.75 17.35
N ILE A 314 7.38 -1.72 17.05
CA ILE A 314 7.79 -3.03 16.55
C ILE A 314 8.39 -2.92 15.13
N ILE A 315 7.79 -2.09 14.28
CA ILE A 315 8.35 -1.86 12.93
C ILE A 315 9.71 -1.18 13.01
N ASP A 316 9.86 -0.18 13.89
CA ASP A 316 11.15 0.48 14.10
C ASP A 316 12.22 -0.46 14.65
N SER A 317 11.86 -1.45 15.47
CA SER A 317 12.80 -2.44 16.00
C SER A 317 13.28 -3.38 14.89
N LYS A 318 12.37 -3.90 14.05
CA LYS A 318 12.71 -4.77 12.92
C LYS A 318 13.55 -4.06 11.86
N ARG A 319 13.36 -2.75 11.69
CA ARG A 319 14.20 -1.94 10.77
C ARG A 319 15.66 -1.88 11.21
N LYS A 320 15.98 -1.92 12.51
CA LYS A 320 17.39 -1.92 12.97
C LYS A 320 18.17 -3.14 12.44
N ALA A 321 17.47 -4.19 11.99
CA ALA A 321 18.03 -5.34 11.29
C ALA A 321 18.17 -5.14 9.75
N SER A 322 18.04 -3.91 9.24
CA SER A 322 18.14 -3.55 7.82
C SER A 322 17.08 -4.14 6.88
N THR A 323 15.92 -4.54 7.41
CA THR A 323 14.79 -5.04 6.61
C THR A 323 13.61 -4.04 6.63
N GLN A 324 13.03 -3.75 5.47
CA GLN A 324 11.80 -2.96 5.34
C GLN A 324 10.58 -3.87 5.26
N LEU A 325 9.42 -3.42 5.74
CA LEU A 325 8.16 -4.14 5.63
C LEU A 325 7.35 -3.57 4.46
N LEU A 326 6.86 -4.43 3.58
CA LEU A 326 5.93 -4.07 2.51
C LEU A 326 4.54 -4.59 2.86
N LEU A 327 3.58 -3.67 2.88
CA LEU A 327 2.16 -3.90 3.11
C LEU A 327 1.41 -3.13 2.03
N GLY A 328 1.31 -3.68 0.82
CA GLY A 328 0.75 -2.95 -0.32
C GLY A 328 0.97 -3.65 -1.64
#